data_AF-A0A6G0T8C1-F1
#
_entry.id   AF-A0A6G0T8C1-F1
#
_cell.length_a   1.000
_cell.length_b   1.000
_cell.length_c   1.000
_cell.angle_alpha   90.00
_cell.angle_beta   90.00
_cell.angle_gamma   90.00
#
_symmetry.space_group_name_H-M   'P 1'
#
loop_
_entity.id
_entity.type
_entity.pdbx_description
1 polymer ?
#
loop_
_entity_poly.entity_id
_entity_poly.type
_entity_poly.pdbx_seq_one_letter_code
_entity_poly.pdbx_strand_id
1 'polypeptide(L)'
;MTSNSIIKLSCIINFIDDKKIFSKGENSFECGYVKSFNYIPDVGILSGQVHASMKKKLYDVKIFFKDKNIEHASCTCPTGLTKCHHMVSLLLHGHNNISVTDISCSWSKKSVRENDELLTIDDIPEPPVEDVSDILLLEKVLNSSEFRNSKNSVQMLFDICLLGKYFVDGVKSIEWGKTHERIAIEEFEKANNSIVTKTGIWLHESGFLGASPDGLLFDENSSYCIEVKCPYKFRNEDLKIALSNSNDYIINFDINKNDFILNSDHEYYDQIQGQMHMTKMSSEILIIWTTKSLVAFKMYKDPNWSSNIDILLHFYHHKFIPYILTDN
;
A
#
# COMPACT_ATOMS: atom_id res chain seq x y z
N MET A 1 -18.05 -5.88 -29.74
CA MET A 1 -16.59 -6.05 -29.55
C MET A 1 -16.41 -6.82 -28.26
N THR A 2 -16.11 -8.12 -28.34
CA THR A 2 -15.93 -8.99 -27.17
C THR A 2 -14.65 -8.58 -26.44
N SER A 3 -14.79 -7.86 -25.33
CA SER A 3 -13.67 -7.65 -24.41
C SER A 3 -13.21 -9.03 -23.92
N ASN A 4 -11.94 -9.38 -24.16
CA ASN A 4 -11.38 -10.58 -23.57
C ASN A 4 -11.25 -10.33 -22.06
N SER A 5 -12.16 -10.89 -21.29
CA SER A 5 -12.07 -10.83 -19.84
C SER A 5 -10.88 -11.66 -19.35
N ILE A 6 -10.19 -11.17 -18.31
CA ILE A 6 -9.12 -11.94 -17.63
C ILE A 6 -9.71 -13.20 -17.00
N ILE A 7 -10.90 -13.09 -16.42
CA ILE A 7 -11.60 -14.19 -15.78
C ILE A 7 -12.47 -14.86 -16.83
N LYS A 8 -12.12 -16.07 -17.26
CA LYS A 8 -12.93 -16.80 -18.26
C LYS A 8 -14.21 -17.35 -17.63
N LEU A 9 -15.33 -17.28 -18.35
CA LEU A 9 -16.59 -17.87 -17.91
C LEU A 9 -16.47 -19.38 -17.66
N SER A 10 -15.65 -20.09 -18.46
CA SER A 10 -15.35 -21.50 -18.23
C SER A 10 -14.66 -21.78 -16.89
N CYS A 11 -13.84 -20.85 -16.40
CA CYS A 11 -13.20 -20.96 -15.08
C CYS A 11 -14.23 -20.85 -13.95
N ILE A 12 -15.17 -19.92 -14.07
CA ILE A 12 -16.26 -19.72 -13.10
C ILE A 12 -17.16 -20.96 -13.04
N ILE A 13 -17.55 -21.50 -14.21
CA ILE A 13 -18.42 -22.68 -14.30
C ILE A 13 -17.73 -23.91 -13.71
N ASN A 14 -16.44 -24.13 -14.02
CA ASN A 14 -15.68 -25.25 -13.43
C ASN A 14 -15.46 -25.09 -11.93
N PHE A 15 -15.43 -23.85 -11.43
CA PHE A 15 -15.29 -23.60 -10.00
C PHE A 15 -16.61 -23.80 -9.25
N ILE A 16 -17.77 -23.61 -9.87
CA ILE A 16 -19.08 -23.69 -9.20
C ILE A 16 -19.91 -24.80 -9.83
N ASP A 17 -19.77 -26.01 -9.29
CA ASP A 17 -20.44 -27.21 -9.82
C ASP A 17 -21.95 -27.25 -9.52
N ASP A 18 -22.44 -26.39 -8.62
CA ASP A 18 -23.85 -26.32 -8.23
C ASP A 18 -24.62 -25.24 -9.02
N LYS A 19 -25.48 -25.71 -9.94
CA LYS A 19 -26.35 -24.86 -10.78
C LYS A 19 -27.27 -23.93 -9.98
N LYS A 20 -27.73 -24.35 -8.80
CA LYS A 20 -28.64 -23.55 -7.96
C LYS A 20 -27.88 -22.42 -7.29
N ILE A 21 -26.62 -22.64 -6.91
CA ILE A 21 -25.74 -21.59 -6.38
C ILE A 21 -25.39 -20.60 -7.49
N PHE A 22 -25.09 -21.11 -8.68
CA PHE A 22 -24.77 -20.29 -9.85
C PHE A 22 -25.93 -19.34 -10.21
N SER A 23 -27.15 -19.87 -10.37
CA SER A 23 -28.35 -19.07 -10.68
C SER A 23 -28.66 -18.01 -9.62
N LYS A 24 -28.45 -18.32 -8.34
CA LYS A 24 -28.57 -17.29 -7.26
C LYS A 24 -27.50 -16.21 -7.37
N GLY A 25 -26.29 -16.58 -7.81
CA GLY A 25 -25.19 -15.66 -8.03
C GLY A 25 -25.43 -14.72 -9.20
N GLU A 26 -25.98 -15.24 -10.30
CA GLU A 26 -26.42 -14.45 -11.46
C GLU A 26 -27.45 -13.40 -11.05
N ASN A 27 -28.52 -13.80 -10.36
CA ASN A 27 -29.53 -12.87 -9.86
C ASN A 27 -28.92 -11.79 -8.95
N SER A 28 -27.98 -12.17 -8.07
CA SER A 28 -27.26 -11.23 -7.20
C SER A 28 -26.41 -10.23 -8.00
N PHE A 29 -25.74 -10.70 -9.05
CA PHE A 29 -24.96 -9.86 -9.96
C PHE A 29 -25.87 -8.87 -10.72
N GLU A 30 -26.95 -9.35 -11.32
CA GLU A 30 -27.93 -8.53 -12.05
C GLU A 30 -28.58 -7.46 -11.15
N CYS A 31 -28.83 -7.79 -9.88
CA CYS A 31 -29.38 -6.86 -8.90
C CYS A 31 -28.36 -5.82 -8.38
N GLY A 32 -27.09 -5.85 -8.82
CA GLY A 32 -26.07 -4.88 -8.41
C GLY A 32 -25.69 -4.99 -6.92
N TYR A 33 -25.64 -6.21 -6.39
CA TYR A 33 -25.37 -6.47 -4.97
C TYR A 33 -23.89 -6.47 -4.61
N VAL A 34 -22.99 -6.46 -5.59
CA VAL A 34 -21.57 -6.17 -5.37
C VAL A 34 -21.41 -4.68 -5.09
N LYS A 35 -20.91 -4.31 -3.91
CA LYS A 35 -20.75 -2.91 -3.45
C LYS A 35 -19.32 -2.41 -3.47
N SER A 36 -18.37 -3.31 -3.23
CA SER A 36 -16.96 -3.04 -3.42
C SER A 36 -16.35 -4.13 -4.27
N PHE A 37 -15.33 -3.75 -5.02
CA PHE A 37 -14.69 -4.60 -6.01
C PHE A 37 -13.25 -4.15 -6.17
N ASN A 38 -12.31 -5.08 -6.01
CA ASN A 38 -10.89 -4.83 -6.20
C ASN A 38 -10.22 -6.09 -6.76
N TYR A 39 -9.42 -5.94 -7.81
CA TYR A 39 -8.63 -7.01 -8.40
C TYR A 39 -7.17 -6.60 -8.44
N ILE A 40 -6.30 -7.45 -7.90
CA ILE A 40 -4.85 -7.24 -7.86
C ILE A 40 -4.21 -8.30 -8.77
N PRO A 41 -3.84 -7.96 -10.02
CA PRO A 41 -3.34 -8.91 -11.01
C PRO A 41 -2.06 -9.63 -10.57
N ASP A 42 -1.12 -8.92 -9.93
CA ASP A 42 0.22 -9.44 -9.60
C ASP A 42 0.20 -10.61 -8.61
N VAL A 43 -0.75 -10.59 -7.67
CA VAL A 43 -0.96 -11.66 -6.69
C VAL A 43 -2.17 -12.54 -7.02
N GLY A 44 -2.90 -12.23 -8.10
CA GLY A 44 -4.08 -12.96 -8.52
C GLY A 44 -5.23 -12.91 -7.49
N ILE A 45 -5.45 -11.79 -6.80
CA ILE A 45 -6.51 -11.70 -5.77
C ILE A 45 -7.66 -10.84 -6.29
N LEU A 46 -8.87 -11.41 -6.25
CA LEU A 46 -10.12 -10.70 -6.44
C LEU A 46 -10.87 -10.61 -5.11
N SER A 47 -11.26 -9.41 -4.71
CA SER A 47 -11.96 -9.17 -3.44
C SER A 47 -13.10 -8.18 -3.60
N GLY A 48 -14.10 -8.29 -2.72
CA GLY A 48 -15.24 -7.40 -2.75
C GLY A 48 -16.29 -7.73 -1.69
N GLN A 49 -17.21 -6.80 -1.49
CA GLN A 49 -18.35 -6.96 -0.59
C GLN A 49 -19.63 -7.18 -1.37
N VAL A 50 -20.37 -8.22 -0.99
CA VAL A 50 -21.62 -8.60 -1.64
C VAL A 50 -22.76 -8.60 -0.63
N HIS A 51 -23.87 -7.99 -1.01
CA HIS A 51 -25.07 -7.91 -0.19
C HIS A 51 -25.76 -9.28 -0.06
N ALA A 52 -26.28 -9.57 1.13
CA ALA A 52 -27.16 -10.72 1.34
C ALA A 52 -28.48 -10.51 0.59
N SER A 53 -29.03 -11.52 -0.09
CA SER A 53 -30.20 -11.32 -0.96
C SER A 53 -31.43 -10.70 -0.29
N MET A 54 -31.56 -10.79 1.03
CA MET A 54 -32.74 -10.36 1.80
C MET A 54 -32.44 -9.46 3.00
N LYS A 55 -31.18 -9.08 3.25
CA LYS A 55 -30.77 -8.33 4.46
C LYS A 55 -29.76 -7.25 4.09
N LYS A 56 -29.79 -6.10 4.77
CA LYS A 56 -28.76 -5.02 4.65
C LYS A 56 -27.34 -5.41 5.09
N LYS A 57 -27.05 -6.70 5.19
CA LYS A 57 -25.77 -7.23 5.64
C LYS A 57 -24.89 -7.50 4.42
N LEU A 58 -23.64 -7.06 4.51
CA LEU A 58 -22.59 -7.32 3.52
C LEU A 58 -21.75 -8.50 3.98
N TYR A 59 -21.26 -9.27 3.01
CA TYR A 59 -20.29 -10.32 3.22
C TYR A 59 -19.06 -10.05 2.37
N ASP A 60 -17.89 -10.14 3.00
CA ASP A 60 -16.61 -10.07 2.32
C ASP A 60 -16.35 -11.38 1.59
N VAL A 61 -15.94 -11.25 0.34
CA VAL A 61 -15.59 -12.35 -0.56
C VAL A 61 -14.18 -12.11 -1.05
N LYS A 62 -13.32 -13.13 -0.97
CA LYS A 62 -11.97 -13.13 -1.55
C LYS A 62 -11.75 -14.38 -2.39
N ILE A 63 -11.19 -14.22 -3.57
CA ILE A 63 -10.96 -15.27 -4.55
C ILE A 63 -9.53 -15.15 -5.04
N PHE A 64 -8.81 -16.27 -4.99
CA PHE A 64 -7.39 -16.37 -5.31
C PHE A 64 -7.23 -17.13 -6.62
N PHE A 65 -6.43 -16.55 -7.51
CA PHE A 65 -6.13 -17.08 -8.83
C PHE A 65 -4.67 -17.49 -8.92
N LYS A 66 -4.43 -18.66 -9.52
CA LYS A 66 -3.11 -19.17 -9.88
C LYS A 66 -3.15 -19.66 -11.32
N ASP A 67 -2.20 -19.23 -12.14
CA ASP A 67 -2.14 -19.57 -13.56
C ASP A 67 -3.47 -19.34 -14.31
N LYS A 68 -4.18 -18.25 -13.96
CA LYS A 68 -5.51 -17.87 -14.50
C LYS A 68 -6.66 -18.82 -14.14
N ASN A 69 -6.47 -19.71 -13.17
CA ASN A 69 -7.50 -20.59 -12.61
C ASN A 69 -7.80 -20.21 -11.15
N ILE A 70 -9.03 -20.48 -10.69
CA ILE A 70 -9.40 -20.24 -9.29
C ILE A 70 -8.81 -21.36 -8.42
N GLU A 71 -7.91 -21.00 -7.51
CA GLU A 71 -7.26 -21.93 -6.57
C GLU A 71 -8.05 -22.02 -5.26
N HIS A 72 -8.43 -20.88 -4.70
CA HIS A 72 -9.14 -20.80 -3.41
C HIS A 72 -10.17 -19.67 -3.40
N ALA A 73 -11.27 -19.86 -2.67
CA ALA A 73 -12.24 -18.80 -2.42
C ALA A 73 -12.74 -18.84 -0.96
N SER A 74 -12.93 -17.66 -0.39
CA SER A 74 -13.44 -17.49 0.97
C SER A 74 -14.56 -16.45 0.99
N CYS A 75 -15.55 -16.67 1.84
CA CYS A 75 -16.65 -15.74 2.05
C CYS A 75 -17.10 -15.77 3.52
N THR A 76 -17.38 -14.61 4.10
CA THR A 76 -17.80 -14.48 5.52
C THR A 76 -19.28 -14.84 5.77
N CYS A 77 -19.95 -15.46 4.79
CA CYS A 77 -21.36 -15.80 4.90
C CYS A 77 -21.61 -17.12 5.66
N PRO A 78 -22.70 -17.23 6.42
CA PRO A 78 -22.96 -18.37 7.29
C PRO A 78 -23.45 -19.62 6.55
N THR A 79 -23.37 -19.66 5.21
CA THR A 79 -24.05 -20.69 4.40
C THR A 79 -23.49 -22.10 4.58
N GLY A 80 -22.35 -22.27 5.26
CA GLY A 80 -21.78 -23.58 5.60
C GLY A 80 -21.30 -24.40 4.40
N LEU A 81 -21.44 -23.85 3.19
CA LEU A 81 -20.93 -24.42 1.94
C LEU A 81 -19.57 -23.81 1.63
N THR A 82 -18.64 -24.62 1.12
CA THR A 82 -17.33 -24.15 0.65
C THR A 82 -17.45 -23.17 -0.52
N LYS A 83 -18.56 -23.21 -1.27
CA LYS A 83 -18.88 -22.35 -2.41
C LYS A 83 -20.24 -21.69 -2.21
N CYS A 84 -20.36 -20.38 -2.39
CA CYS A 84 -21.62 -19.64 -2.17
C CYS A 84 -21.96 -18.67 -3.31
N HIS A 85 -23.22 -18.23 -3.37
CA HIS A 85 -23.70 -17.34 -4.45
C HIS A 85 -23.00 -15.96 -4.46
N HIS A 86 -22.50 -15.48 -3.31
CA HIS A 86 -21.70 -14.24 -3.26
C HIS A 86 -20.40 -14.35 -4.07
N MET A 87 -19.74 -15.53 -4.06
CA MET A 87 -18.53 -15.78 -4.85
C MET A 87 -18.82 -15.72 -6.34
N VAL A 88 -19.92 -16.36 -6.76
CA VAL A 88 -20.39 -16.31 -8.15
C VAL A 88 -20.67 -14.87 -8.57
N SER A 89 -21.39 -14.11 -7.74
CA SER A 89 -21.76 -12.73 -8.03
C SER A 89 -20.52 -11.84 -8.22
N LEU A 90 -19.49 -12.02 -7.37
CA LEU A 90 -18.22 -11.30 -7.50
C LEU A 90 -17.43 -11.74 -8.74
N LEU A 91 -17.39 -13.04 -9.06
CA LEU A 91 -16.72 -13.58 -10.25
C LEU A 91 -17.34 -13.07 -11.55
N LEU A 92 -18.68 -13.02 -11.63
CA LEU A 92 -19.39 -12.48 -12.78
C LEU A 92 -19.16 -10.96 -12.91
N HIS A 93 -19.12 -10.25 -11.78
CA HIS A 93 -18.76 -8.84 -11.78
C HIS A 93 -17.33 -8.63 -12.28
N GLY A 94 -16.38 -9.46 -11.85
CA GLY A 94 -15.01 -9.41 -12.36
C GLY A 94 -14.89 -9.80 -13.83
N HIS A 95 -15.67 -10.77 -14.30
CA HIS A 95 -15.72 -11.13 -15.71
C HIS A 95 -16.09 -9.93 -16.59
N ASN A 96 -17.09 -9.15 -16.16
CA ASN A 96 -17.61 -8.04 -16.95
C ASN A 96 -16.81 -6.74 -16.82
N ASN A 97 -16.09 -6.54 -15.71
CA ASN A 97 -15.41 -5.28 -15.41
C ASN A 97 -13.88 -5.36 -15.48
N ILE A 98 -13.29 -6.55 -15.61
CA ILE A 98 -11.84 -6.70 -15.77
C ILE A 98 -11.52 -7.13 -17.20
N SER A 99 -10.76 -6.29 -17.90
CA SER A 99 -10.34 -6.47 -19.28
C SER A 99 -8.86 -6.85 -19.38
N VAL A 100 -8.46 -7.54 -20.46
CA VAL A 100 -7.04 -7.83 -20.76
C VAL A 100 -6.15 -6.58 -20.86
N THR A 101 -6.70 -5.37 -21.03
CA THR A 101 -5.94 -4.12 -21.00
C THR A 101 -5.59 -3.63 -19.59
N ASP A 102 -6.17 -4.25 -18.56
CA ASP A 102 -5.84 -3.98 -17.15
C ASP A 102 -4.58 -4.74 -16.67
N ILE A 103 -3.98 -5.57 -17.54
CA ILE A 103 -2.67 -6.18 -17.33
C ILE A 103 -1.63 -5.34 -18.06
N SER A 104 -0.56 -4.91 -17.37
CA SER A 104 0.58 -4.24 -18.01
C SER A 104 1.18 -5.13 -19.11
N CYS A 105 1.33 -4.57 -20.31
CA CYS A 105 1.83 -5.31 -21.47
C CYS A 105 3.26 -5.83 -21.25
N SER A 106 3.47 -7.12 -21.51
CA SER A 106 4.76 -7.83 -21.39
C SER A 106 5.82 -7.44 -22.42
N TRP A 107 5.56 -6.45 -23.28
CA TRP A 107 6.50 -5.94 -24.28
C TRP A 107 7.68 -5.17 -23.67
N SER A 108 7.65 -4.88 -22.37
CA SER A 108 8.76 -4.24 -21.64
C SER A 108 9.79 -5.24 -21.08
N LYS A 109 9.63 -6.56 -21.26
CA LYS A 109 10.70 -7.51 -20.93
C LYS A 109 11.81 -7.41 -21.98
N LYS A 110 12.91 -6.72 -21.64
CA LYS A 110 14.17 -6.85 -22.39
C LYS A 110 14.52 -8.34 -22.49
N SER A 111 14.79 -8.81 -23.71
CA SER A 111 15.26 -10.17 -23.95
C SER A 111 16.61 -10.36 -23.26
N VAL A 112 16.70 -11.35 -22.37
CA VAL A 112 17.96 -11.79 -21.78
C VAL A 112 18.87 -12.25 -22.92
N ARG A 113 20.04 -11.62 -23.07
CA ARG A 113 21.09 -12.09 -23.97
C ARG A 113 21.83 -13.22 -23.27
N GLU A 114 22.02 -14.31 -24.00
CA GLU A 114 22.93 -15.41 -23.65
C GLU A 114 24.34 -14.84 -23.47
N ASN A 115 24.90 -14.97 -22.26
CA ASN A 115 26.33 -14.96 -21.88
C ASN A 115 26.61 -14.21 -20.56
N ASP A 116 25.97 -14.62 -19.47
CA ASP A 116 26.53 -14.37 -18.14
C ASP A 116 26.64 -15.72 -17.42
N GLU A 117 27.86 -16.09 -17.02
CA GLU A 117 28.21 -17.33 -16.35
C GLU A 117 27.47 -17.45 -15.00
N LEU A 118 26.84 -18.59 -14.75
CA LEU A 118 26.18 -18.93 -13.50
C LEU A 118 27.24 -19.19 -12.41
N LEU A 119 27.28 -18.35 -11.38
CA LEU A 119 27.93 -18.67 -10.11
C LEU A 119 26.93 -19.38 -9.19
N THR A 120 27.32 -20.53 -8.65
CA THR A 120 26.52 -21.33 -7.72
C THR A 120 26.68 -20.85 -6.27
N ILE A 121 25.68 -21.16 -5.44
CA ILE A 121 25.46 -20.68 -4.06
C ILE A 121 26.65 -20.93 -3.10
N ASP A 122 27.57 -21.83 -3.45
CA ASP A 122 28.70 -22.22 -2.59
C ASP A 122 29.87 -21.22 -2.56
N ASP A 123 29.84 -20.15 -3.37
CA ASP A 123 30.95 -19.17 -3.49
C ASP A 123 30.69 -17.83 -2.78
N ILE A 124 29.63 -17.69 -1.97
CA ILE A 124 29.37 -16.47 -1.20
C ILE A 124 30.16 -16.53 0.13
N PRO A 125 31.16 -15.67 0.37
CA PRO A 125 31.84 -15.63 1.67
C PRO A 125 30.85 -15.17 2.76
N GLU A 126 30.83 -15.87 3.89
CA GLU A 126 30.01 -15.50 5.05
C GLU A 126 30.32 -14.06 5.49
N PRO A 127 29.30 -13.25 5.80
CA PRO A 127 29.52 -11.88 6.24
C PRO A 127 30.25 -11.85 7.59
N PRO A 128 31.13 -10.86 7.82
CA PRO A 128 31.86 -10.76 9.07
C PRO A 128 30.89 -10.50 10.22
N VAL A 129 31.08 -11.22 11.32
CA VAL A 129 30.37 -11.01 12.58
C VAL A 129 30.84 -9.68 13.17
N GLU A 130 30.02 -8.62 13.06
CA GLU A 130 30.28 -7.35 13.72
C GLU A 130 29.26 -7.01 14.82
N ASP A 131 29.88 -6.67 15.94
CA ASP A 131 29.51 -5.97 17.17
C ASP A 131 28.12 -6.14 17.81
N VAL A 132 28.16 -6.65 19.05
CA VAL A 132 27.02 -7.01 19.90
C VAL A 132 26.46 -5.78 20.66
N SER A 133 26.85 -4.56 20.26
CA SER A 133 26.48 -3.31 20.91
C SER A 133 25.05 -2.86 20.59
N ASP A 134 24.52 -3.19 19.42
CA ASP A 134 23.18 -2.75 18.98
C ASP A 134 22.03 -3.58 19.58
N ILE A 135 22.34 -4.80 20.06
CA ILE A 135 21.40 -5.64 20.82
C ILE A 135 21.04 -4.95 22.15
N LEU A 136 21.98 -4.23 22.77
CA LEU A 136 21.76 -3.49 24.01
C LEU A 136 20.92 -2.22 23.83
N LEU A 137 20.91 -1.62 22.62
CA LEU A 137 20.09 -0.44 22.33
C LEU A 137 18.62 -0.85 22.13
N LEU A 138 18.39 -1.94 21.39
CA LEU A 138 17.06 -2.54 21.21
C LEU A 138 16.49 -3.10 22.52
N GLU A 139 17.30 -3.74 23.37
CA GLU A 139 16.84 -4.17 24.69
C GLU A 139 16.49 -2.99 25.60
N LYS A 140 17.19 -1.85 25.52
CA LYS A 140 16.86 -0.63 26.30
C LYS A 140 15.59 0.05 25.82
N VAL A 141 15.35 0.10 24.50
CA VAL A 141 14.11 0.65 23.92
C VAL A 141 12.91 -0.22 24.30
N LEU A 142 13.05 -1.55 24.24
CA LEU A 142 12.01 -2.50 24.62
C LEU A 142 11.78 -2.60 26.14
N ASN A 143 12.78 -2.27 26.98
CA ASN A 143 12.69 -2.30 28.44
C ASN A 143 12.44 -0.95 29.10
N SER A 144 12.24 0.12 28.33
CA SER A 144 11.88 1.43 28.89
C SER A 144 10.56 1.32 29.66
N SER A 145 10.42 2.10 30.74
CA SER A 145 9.22 2.10 31.59
C SER A 145 7.95 2.51 30.85
N GLU A 146 8.09 3.15 29.68
CA GLU A 146 6.99 3.48 28.76
C GLU A 146 6.55 2.26 27.93
N PHE A 147 7.46 1.34 27.58
CA PHE A 147 7.15 0.11 26.82
C PHE A 147 6.60 -1.04 27.68
N ARG A 148 6.97 -1.13 28.97
CA ARG A 148 6.56 -2.24 29.87
C ARG A 148 5.10 -2.18 30.33
N ASN A 149 4.44 -1.02 30.24
CA ASN A 149 3.09 -0.85 30.77
C ASN A 149 1.95 -1.25 29.81
N SER A 150 2.27 -1.84 28.65
CA SER A 150 1.22 -2.32 27.76
C SER A 150 1.69 -3.48 26.88
N LYS A 151 1.58 -4.71 27.40
CA LYS A 151 1.55 -5.93 26.56
C LYS A 151 0.46 -5.86 25.47
N ASN A 152 -0.51 -4.96 25.59
CA ASN A 152 -1.56 -4.73 24.61
C ASN A 152 -1.13 -3.86 23.42
N SER A 153 -0.10 -3.00 23.55
CA SER A 153 0.29 -2.04 22.50
C SER A 153 1.11 -2.69 21.38
N VAL A 154 2.02 -3.60 21.74
CA VAL A 154 2.89 -4.29 20.77
C VAL A 154 2.06 -5.31 19.98
N GLN A 155 1.23 -6.10 20.67
CA GLN A 155 0.25 -6.98 20.04
C GLN A 155 -0.68 -6.20 19.11
N MET A 156 -1.18 -5.03 19.55
CA MET A 156 -1.93 -4.11 18.69
C MET A 156 -1.14 -3.72 17.46
N LEU A 157 0.09 -3.20 17.56
CA LEU A 157 0.86 -2.75 16.39
C LEU A 157 1.09 -3.88 15.37
N PHE A 158 1.38 -5.09 15.83
CA PHE A 158 1.52 -6.27 14.97
C PHE A 158 0.19 -6.68 14.31
N ASP A 159 -0.90 -6.73 15.07
CA ASP A 159 -2.23 -7.10 14.56
C ASP A 159 -2.86 -6.01 13.66
N ILE A 160 -2.60 -4.74 13.97
CA ILE A 160 -3.25 -3.55 13.36
C ILE A 160 -2.54 -3.13 12.08
N CYS A 161 -1.23 -2.89 12.15
CA CYS A 161 -0.48 -2.29 11.04
C CYS A 161 0.02 -3.32 10.02
N LEU A 162 0.43 -4.51 10.48
CA LEU A 162 1.11 -5.49 9.61
C LEU A 162 0.18 -6.61 9.12
N LEU A 163 -0.86 -6.95 9.89
CA LEU A 163 -1.85 -7.98 9.51
C LEU A 163 -3.13 -7.41 8.87
N GLY A 164 -3.23 -6.08 8.73
CA GLY A 164 -4.35 -5.42 8.04
C GLY A 164 -5.71 -5.60 8.73
N LYS A 165 -5.74 -5.81 10.05
CA LYS A 165 -6.98 -6.09 10.80
C LYS A 165 -7.77 -4.82 11.19
N TYR A 166 -7.31 -3.62 10.86
CA TYR A 166 -8.05 -2.38 11.11
C TYR A 166 -8.94 -1.96 9.93
N PHE A 167 -10.24 -1.81 10.21
CA PHE A 167 -11.16 -1.08 9.35
C PHE A 167 -10.92 0.42 9.58
N VAL A 168 -10.16 1.07 8.69
CA VAL A 168 -9.90 2.53 8.73
C VAL A 168 -11.08 3.36 8.21
N ASP A 169 -12.17 2.71 7.81
CA ASP A 169 -13.38 3.38 7.33
C ASP A 169 -14.05 4.16 8.45
N GLY A 170 -14.32 5.43 8.21
CA GLY A 170 -14.93 6.37 9.16
C GLY A 170 -13.94 7.23 9.95
N VAL A 171 -12.62 7.06 9.77
CA VAL A 171 -11.62 7.98 10.32
C VAL A 171 -11.58 9.25 9.46
N LYS A 172 -12.08 10.36 10.01
CA LYS A 172 -12.22 11.64 9.30
C LYS A 172 -10.93 12.14 8.65
N SER A 173 -9.77 11.92 9.28
CA SER A 173 -8.48 12.34 8.73
C SER A 173 -8.06 11.53 7.51
N ILE A 174 -8.37 10.23 7.48
CA ILE A 174 -8.06 9.34 6.36
C ILE A 174 -9.00 9.61 5.19
N GLU A 175 -10.31 9.76 5.45
CA GLU A 175 -11.29 10.13 4.42
C GLU A 175 -10.96 11.49 3.81
N TRP A 176 -10.56 12.46 4.63
CA TRP A 176 -10.11 13.77 4.19
C TRP A 176 -8.89 13.67 3.27
N GLY A 177 -7.87 12.88 3.67
CA GLY A 177 -6.70 12.60 2.83
C GLY A 177 -7.09 12.06 1.45
N LYS A 178 -7.81 10.93 1.44
CA LYS A 178 -8.25 10.25 0.21
C LYS A 178 -9.07 11.13 -0.73
N THR A 179 -9.91 12.00 -0.18
CA THR A 179 -10.80 12.86 -0.99
C THR A 179 -10.08 14.07 -1.58
N HIS A 180 -9.02 14.57 -0.93
CA HIS A 180 -8.35 15.82 -1.32
C HIS A 180 -6.98 15.62 -1.97
N GLU A 181 -6.38 14.43 -1.89
CA GLU A 181 -5.10 14.10 -2.52
C GLU A 181 -5.07 14.49 -4.01
N ARG A 182 -6.11 14.11 -4.77
CA ARG A 182 -6.22 14.49 -6.19
C ARG A 182 -6.30 16.01 -6.39
N ILE A 183 -6.99 16.73 -5.51
CA ILE A 183 -7.13 18.18 -5.60
C ILE A 183 -5.77 18.84 -5.37
N ALA A 184 -5.02 18.37 -4.37
CA ALA A 184 -3.67 18.85 -4.07
C ALA A 184 -2.71 18.65 -5.27
N ILE A 185 -2.75 17.48 -5.90
CA ILE A 185 -1.97 17.20 -7.12
C ILE A 185 -2.38 18.14 -8.25
N GLU A 186 -3.68 18.27 -8.54
CA GLU A 186 -4.16 19.15 -9.62
C GLU A 186 -3.80 20.62 -9.41
N GLU A 187 -3.80 21.11 -8.17
CA GLU A 187 -3.35 22.46 -7.84
C GLU A 187 -1.84 22.62 -8.01
N PHE A 188 -1.06 21.64 -7.57
CA PHE A 188 0.39 21.61 -7.77
C PHE A 188 0.78 21.58 -9.25
N GLU A 189 0.14 20.72 -10.05
CA GLU A 189 0.36 20.60 -11.50
C GLU A 189 0.10 21.92 -12.22
N LYS A 190 -1.02 22.59 -11.89
CA LYS A 190 -1.36 23.90 -12.44
C LYS A 190 -0.36 24.97 -12.06
N ALA A 191 0.08 25.00 -10.80
CA ALA A 191 1.02 26.02 -10.31
C ALA A 191 2.41 25.87 -10.91
N ASN A 192 2.85 24.63 -11.17
CA ASN A 192 4.21 24.33 -11.64
C ASN A 192 4.28 23.99 -13.13
N ASN A 193 3.15 24.07 -13.85
CA ASN A 193 3.04 23.65 -15.25
C ASN A 193 3.70 22.27 -15.50
N SER A 194 3.39 21.34 -14.62
CA SER A 194 4.02 20.02 -14.51
C SER A 194 2.95 18.94 -14.50
N ILE A 195 3.31 17.70 -14.82
CA ILE A 195 2.38 16.56 -14.84
C ILE A 195 2.90 15.48 -13.90
N VAL A 196 2.08 15.13 -12.90
CA VAL A 196 2.36 14.07 -11.94
C VAL A 196 1.75 12.77 -12.46
N THR A 197 2.61 11.78 -12.69
CA THR A 197 2.22 10.46 -13.16
C THR A 197 1.90 9.56 -11.96
N LYS A 198 0.71 8.96 -11.95
CA LYS A 198 0.33 7.97 -10.93
C LYS A 198 1.26 6.76 -10.96
N THR A 199 1.53 6.20 -9.80
CA THR A 199 2.35 5.00 -9.65
C THR A 199 1.68 3.99 -8.72
N GLY A 200 2.26 2.80 -8.64
CA GLY A 200 1.83 1.73 -7.75
C GLY A 200 2.83 1.50 -6.62
N ILE A 201 2.84 0.28 -6.11
CA ILE A 201 3.83 -0.13 -5.11
C ILE A 201 5.19 -0.40 -5.75
N TRP A 202 6.24 0.13 -5.12
CA TRP A 202 7.64 -0.12 -5.43
C TRP A 202 8.21 -1.06 -4.39
N LEU A 203 8.72 -2.21 -4.82
CA LEU A 203 9.23 -3.25 -3.93
C LEU A 203 10.74 -3.19 -3.81
N HIS A 204 11.23 -3.44 -2.60
CA HIS A 204 12.64 -3.75 -2.36
C HIS A 204 13.01 -5.09 -2.99
N GLU A 205 14.30 -5.28 -3.30
CA GLU A 205 14.84 -6.51 -3.91
C GLU A 205 14.57 -7.76 -3.05
N SER A 206 14.43 -7.58 -1.73
CA SER A 206 14.00 -8.65 -0.80
C SER A 206 12.57 -9.17 -1.06
N GLY A 207 11.70 -8.40 -1.71
CA GLY A 207 10.27 -8.68 -1.87
C GLY A 207 9.38 -8.42 -0.64
N PHE A 208 9.95 -8.13 0.54
CA PHE A 208 9.19 -7.94 1.78
C PHE A 208 8.89 -6.49 2.14
N LEU A 209 9.75 -5.57 1.70
CA LEU A 209 9.59 -4.14 1.90
C LEU A 209 9.07 -3.49 0.62
N GLY A 210 8.31 -2.41 0.78
CA GLY A 210 7.90 -1.60 -0.34
C GLY A 210 7.34 -0.25 0.09
N ALA A 211 7.17 0.63 -0.90
CA ALA A 211 6.63 1.96 -0.71
C ALA A 211 5.68 2.30 -1.86
N SER A 212 4.66 3.11 -1.60
CA SER A 212 3.70 3.57 -2.61
C SER A 212 3.72 5.10 -2.62
N PRO A 213 4.51 5.73 -3.50
CA PRO A 213 4.44 7.17 -3.72
C PRO A 213 3.07 7.58 -4.26
N ASP A 214 2.61 8.78 -3.94
CA ASP A 214 1.35 9.32 -4.46
C ASP A 214 1.46 9.72 -5.95
N GLY A 215 2.69 9.95 -6.42
CA GLY A 215 2.97 10.14 -7.83
C GLY A 215 4.46 10.26 -8.13
N LEU A 216 4.76 10.38 -9.42
CA LEU A 216 6.11 10.59 -9.94
C LEU A 216 6.09 11.80 -10.87
N LEU A 217 7.09 12.66 -10.75
CA LEU A 217 7.31 13.79 -11.63
C LEU A 217 8.66 13.65 -12.32
N PHE A 218 8.66 13.82 -13.64
CA PHE A 218 9.87 13.79 -14.45
C PHE A 218 10.05 15.13 -15.14
N ASP A 219 11.18 15.76 -14.88
CA ASP A 219 11.68 16.96 -15.54
C ASP A 219 12.87 16.57 -16.43
N GLU A 220 13.31 17.45 -17.34
CA GLU A 220 14.33 17.16 -18.35
C GLU A 220 15.62 16.57 -17.77
N ASN A 221 15.99 16.97 -16.54
CA ASN A 221 17.21 16.55 -15.86
C ASN A 221 16.99 15.96 -14.46
N SER A 222 15.74 15.75 -14.03
CA SER A 222 15.47 15.35 -12.65
C SER A 222 14.19 14.53 -12.54
N SER A 223 14.20 13.55 -11.63
CA SER A 223 13.03 12.76 -11.28
C SER A 223 12.72 12.92 -9.80
N TYR A 224 11.44 13.03 -9.48
CA TYR A 224 10.94 13.24 -8.14
C TYR A 224 9.85 12.23 -7.81
N CYS A 225 9.91 11.67 -6.61
CA CYS A 225 8.72 11.13 -5.97
C CYS A 225 7.82 12.30 -5.55
N ILE A 226 6.52 12.05 -5.47
CA ILE A 226 5.53 12.96 -4.90
C ILE A 226 4.90 12.25 -3.72
N GLU A 227 4.87 12.94 -2.57
CA GLU A 227 4.11 12.55 -1.39
C GLU A 227 3.16 13.69 -1.02
N VAL A 228 1.90 13.39 -0.80
CA VAL A 228 0.83 14.35 -0.56
C VAL A 228 0.27 14.16 0.85
N LYS A 229 0.34 15.21 1.66
CA LYS A 229 -0.30 15.26 2.97
C LYS A 229 -1.40 16.31 2.99
N CYS A 230 -2.61 15.85 3.28
CA CYS A 230 -3.76 16.72 3.53
C CYS A 230 -4.10 16.67 5.04
N PRO A 231 -3.43 17.44 5.92
CA PRO A 231 -3.63 17.33 7.36
C PRO A 231 -5.03 17.81 7.78
N TYR A 232 -5.83 16.90 8.34
CA TYR A 232 -7.16 17.25 8.86
C TYR A 232 -7.10 18.31 9.98
N LYS A 233 -6.05 18.30 10.82
CA LYS A 233 -5.79 19.28 11.89
C LYS A 233 -5.81 20.71 11.35
N PHE A 234 -5.14 20.96 10.22
CA PHE A 234 -4.93 22.28 9.64
C PHE A 234 -5.80 22.60 8.42
N ARG A 235 -6.77 21.73 8.11
CA ARG A 235 -7.54 21.74 6.85
C ARG A 235 -8.15 23.08 6.42
N ASN A 236 -8.45 23.97 7.37
CA ASN A 236 -9.12 25.26 7.15
C ASN A 236 -8.23 26.48 7.43
N GLU A 237 -6.93 26.26 7.64
CA GLU A 237 -5.96 27.29 7.99
C GLU A 237 -4.91 27.47 6.89
N ASP A 238 -4.29 28.65 6.85
CA ASP A 238 -3.12 28.87 6.01
C ASP A 238 -1.90 28.17 6.62
N LEU A 239 -1.11 27.49 5.79
CA LEU A 239 -0.01 26.65 6.23
C LEU A 239 1.11 27.44 6.91
N LYS A 240 1.36 28.70 6.53
CA LYS A 240 2.38 29.52 7.23
C LYS A 240 1.94 29.83 8.66
N ILE A 241 0.64 30.05 8.86
CA ILE A 241 0.07 30.31 10.19
C ILE A 241 0.04 29.01 11.01
N ALA A 242 -0.48 27.93 10.43
CA ALA A 242 -0.61 26.65 11.12
C ALA A 242 0.75 26.08 11.56
N LEU A 243 1.75 26.17 10.68
CA LEU A 243 3.09 25.60 10.88
C LEU A 243 4.07 26.53 11.60
N SER A 244 3.70 27.78 11.89
CA SER A 244 4.47 28.65 12.79
C SER A 244 4.05 28.54 14.25
N ASN A 245 2.81 28.13 14.49
CA ASN A 245 2.26 27.92 15.84
C ASN A 245 2.60 26.52 16.41
N SER A 246 3.17 25.64 15.60
CA SER A 246 3.43 24.24 15.93
C SER A 246 4.78 23.83 15.37
N ASN A 247 5.60 23.14 16.17
CA ASN A 247 6.89 22.57 15.73
C ASN A 247 6.84 21.05 15.56
N ASP A 248 5.63 20.47 15.62
CA ASP A 248 5.39 19.02 15.69
C ASP A 248 5.10 18.38 14.33
N TYR A 249 5.23 19.12 13.22
CA TYR A 249 4.93 18.60 11.89
C TYR A 249 6.20 18.36 11.09
N ILE A 250 6.08 17.63 9.97
CA ILE A 250 7.21 17.26 9.09
C ILE A 250 7.96 18.48 8.54
N ILE A 251 7.25 19.59 8.31
CA ILE A 251 7.88 20.89 8.07
C ILE A 251 7.21 21.94 8.96
N ASN A 252 7.99 22.89 9.44
CA ASN A 252 7.54 24.01 10.26
C ASN A 252 7.91 25.34 9.58
N PHE A 253 7.22 26.43 9.90
CA PHE A 253 7.48 27.74 9.29
C PHE A 253 8.22 28.66 10.27
N ASP A 254 9.46 29.04 9.92
CA ASP A 254 10.27 29.99 10.69
C ASP A 254 9.95 31.42 10.25
N ILE A 255 9.23 32.16 11.10
CA ILE A 255 8.81 33.54 10.84
C ILE A 255 10.01 34.47 10.62
N ASN A 256 11.13 34.24 11.32
CA ASN A 256 12.30 35.12 11.23
C ASN A 256 13.03 34.95 9.91
N LYS A 257 13.08 33.72 9.38
CA LYS A 257 13.68 33.40 8.09
C LYS A 257 12.70 33.53 6.93
N ASN A 258 11.39 33.58 7.23
CA ASN A 258 10.30 33.52 6.26
C ASN A 258 10.43 32.29 5.35
N ASP A 259 10.77 31.14 5.93
CA ASP A 259 11.06 29.90 5.20
C ASP A 259 10.55 28.66 5.95
N PHE A 260 10.36 27.56 5.22
CA PHE A 260 9.99 26.27 5.78
C PHE A 260 11.23 25.49 6.20
N ILE A 261 11.19 24.90 7.39
CA ILE A 261 12.26 24.12 7.98
C ILE A 261 11.79 22.68 8.14
N LEU A 262 12.60 21.75 7.67
CA LEU A 262 12.38 20.32 7.83
C LEU A 262 12.53 19.90 9.30
N ASN A 263 11.61 19.06 9.77
CA ASN A 263 11.71 18.35 11.02
C ASN A 263 12.04 16.87 10.73
N SER A 264 13.32 16.50 10.86
CA SER A 264 13.78 15.12 10.61
C SER A 264 13.31 14.13 11.67
N ASP A 265 12.84 14.60 12.84
CA ASP A 265 12.40 13.73 13.93
C ASP A 265 10.93 13.31 13.78
N HIS A 266 10.24 13.77 12.74
CA HIS A 266 8.84 13.46 12.47
C HIS A 266 8.68 12.10 11.79
N GLU A 267 7.63 11.33 12.12
CA GLU A 267 7.38 9.98 11.58
C GLU A 267 7.33 9.90 10.04
N TYR A 268 6.81 10.93 9.38
CA TYR A 268 6.81 11.01 7.91
C TYR A 268 8.20 11.12 7.29
N TYR A 269 9.22 11.53 8.05
CA TYR A 269 10.58 11.63 7.54
C TYR A 269 11.07 10.25 7.08
N ASP A 270 10.91 9.23 7.92
CA ASP A 270 11.29 7.86 7.59
C ASP A 270 10.46 7.28 6.44
N GLN A 271 9.17 7.65 6.35
CA GLN A 271 8.31 7.27 5.23
C GLN A 271 8.88 7.79 3.89
N ILE A 272 9.21 9.08 3.84
CA ILE A 272 9.71 9.79 2.66
C ILE A 272 11.10 9.27 2.26
N GLN A 273 11.99 9.06 3.24
CA GLN A 273 13.31 8.48 2.97
C GLN A 273 13.19 7.03 2.47
N GLY A 274 12.28 6.24 3.03
CA GLY A 274 11.94 4.90 2.54
C GLY A 274 11.44 4.91 1.10
N GLN A 275 10.54 5.84 0.75
CA GLN A 275 10.04 6.01 -0.61
C GLN A 275 11.18 6.29 -1.59
N MET A 276 12.04 7.28 -1.32
CA MET A 276 13.21 7.58 -2.14
C MET A 276 14.22 6.41 -2.22
N HIS A 277 14.29 5.57 -1.18
CA HIS A 277 15.09 4.37 -1.23
C HIS A 277 14.53 3.34 -2.21
N MET A 278 13.23 3.03 -2.12
CA MET A 278 12.57 2.03 -2.97
C MET A 278 12.50 2.43 -4.44
N THR A 279 12.24 3.71 -4.74
CA THR A 279 12.16 4.21 -6.12
C THR A 279 13.52 4.49 -6.75
N LYS A 280 14.61 4.40 -5.96
CA LYS A 280 15.97 4.78 -6.36
C LYS A 280 16.09 6.26 -6.80
N MET A 281 15.16 7.13 -6.36
CA MET A 281 15.20 8.57 -6.65
C MET A 281 16.07 9.34 -5.64
N SER A 282 16.68 10.45 -6.09
CA SER A 282 17.54 11.29 -5.25
C SER A 282 16.79 12.36 -4.47
N SER A 283 15.54 12.63 -4.82
CA SER A 283 14.72 13.68 -4.23
C SER A 283 13.23 13.39 -4.35
N GLU A 284 12.47 13.97 -3.43
CA GLU A 284 11.01 13.88 -3.35
C GLU A 284 10.43 15.28 -3.15
N ILE A 285 9.22 15.53 -3.67
CA ILE A 285 8.45 16.74 -3.40
C ILE A 285 7.31 16.36 -2.47
N LEU A 286 7.40 16.87 -1.24
CA LEU A 286 6.34 16.79 -0.25
C LEU A 286 5.35 17.93 -0.49
N ILE A 287 4.12 17.58 -0.87
CA ILE A 287 3.01 18.51 -1.06
C ILE A 287 2.14 18.48 0.20
N ILE A 288 2.05 19.61 0.90
CA ILE A 288 1.10 19.77 2.00
C ILE A 288 -0.02 20.68 1.54
N TRP A 289 -1.26 20.22 1.67
CA TRP A 289 -2.43 20.91 1.16
C TRP A 289 -3.50 21.14 2.23
N THR A 290 -4.08 22.32 2.19
CA THR A 290 -5.24 22.76 2.98
C THR A 290 -6.22 23.50 2.06
N THR A 291 -7.44 23.74 2.52
CA THR A 291 -8.41 24.55 1.75
C THR A 291 -8.00 26.01 1.56
N LYS A 292 -6.91 26.46 2.20
CA LYS A 292 -6.43 27.86 2.15
C LYS A 292 -5.12 28.02 1.41
N SER A 293 -4.27 26.99 1.38
CA SER A 293 -2.91 27.08 0.88
C SER A 293 -2.31 25.71 0.55
N LEU A 294 -1.34 25.72 -0.36
CA LEU A 294 -0.52 24.58 -0.75
C LEU A 294 0.96 24.95 -0.56
N VAL A 295 1.74 24.03 0.00
CA VAL A 295 3.20 24.14 0.10
C VAL A 295 3.81 22.91 -0.58
N ALA A 296 4.75 23.13 -1.50
CA ALA A 296 5.57 22.08 -2.09
C ALA A 296 7.00 22.22 -1.56
N PHE A 297 7.44 21.23 -0.79
CA PHE A 297 8.74 21.22 -0.13
C PHE A 297 9.61 20.11 -0.73
N LYS A 298 10.76 20.48 -1.32
CA LYS A 298 11.69 19.53 -1.90
C LYS A 298 12.59 18.93 -0.82
N MET A 299 12.57 17.60 -0.71
CA MET A 299 13.40 16.82 0.18
C MET A 299 14.45 16.05 -0.62
N TYR A 300 15.61 15.85 -0.01
CA TYR A 300 16.72 15.08 -0.58
C TYR A 300 16.88 13.77 0.17
N LYS A 301 17.34 12.76 -0.56
CA LYS A 301 17.71 11.47 0.02
C LYS A 301 18.85 11.63 0.99
N ASP A 302 18.66 11.16 2.22
CA ASP A 302 19.71 11.06 3.22
C ASP A 302 20.55 9.80 2.94
N PRO A 303 21.86 9.95 2.64
CA PRO A 303 22.72 8.80 2.38
C PRO A 303 22.87 7.86 3.59
N ASN A 304 22.68 8.36 4.81
CA ASN A 304 22.84 7.58 6.04
C ASN A 304 21.58 6.78 6.41
N TRP A 305 20.42 7.18 5.87
CA TRP A 305 19.14 6.53 6.18
C TRP A 305 19.05 5.11 5.63
N SER A 306 19.83 4.77 4.60
CA SER A 306 19.83 3.44 3.97
C SER A 306 20.07 2.27 4.94
N SER A 307 20.82 2.51 6.03
CA SER A 307 21.04 1.53 7.11
C SER A 307 19.75 1.04 7.78
N ASN A 308 18.68 1.84 7.73
CA ASN A 308 17.37 1.44 8.24
C ASN A 308 16.73 0.28 7.46
N ILE A 309 17.13 0.06 6.20
CA ILE A 309 16.64 -1.07 5.40
C ILE A 309 17.06 -2.39 6.05
N ASP A 310 18.30 -2.51 6.49
CA ASP A 310 18.80 -3.72 7.14
C ASP A 310 18.08 -3.98 8.47
N ILE A 311 17.81 -2.92 9.23
CA ILE A 311 17.02 -2.99 10.47
C ILE A 311 15.60 -3.50 10.19
N LEU A 312 14.95 -2.98 9.15
CA LEU A 312 13.59 -3.38 8.75
C LEU A 312 13.55 -4.84 8.26
N LEU A 313 14.55 -5.27 7.48
CA LEU A 313 14.68 -6.67 7.04
C LEU A 313 14.94 -7.60 8.22
N HIS A 314 15.84 -7.23 9.12
CA HIS A 314 16.12 -8.01 10.32
C HIS A 314 14.87 -8.12 11.22
N PHE A 315 14.13 -7.03 11.40
CA PHE A 315 12.84 -7.04 12.09
C PHE A 315 11.85 -8.00 11.41
N TYR A 316 11.72 -7.93 10.08
CA TYR A 316 10.84 -8.82 9.33
C TYR A 316 11.19 -10.30 9.56
N HIS A 317 12.46 -10.67 9.37
CA HIS A 317 12.90 -12.07 9.45
C HIS A 317 12.97 -12.63 10.87
N HIS A 318 13.43 -11.85 11.84
CA HIS A 318 13.74 -12.35 13.18
C HIS A 318 12.71 -11.98 14.25
N LYS A 319 11.78 -11.07 13.94
CA LYS A 319 10.69 -10.69 14.87
C LYS A 319 9.33 -11.00 14.26
N PHE A 320 9.04 -10.50 13.06
CA PHE A 320 7.71 -10.62 12.46
C PHE A 320 7.36 -12.03 12.00
N ILE A 321 8.24 -12.68 11.23
CA ILE A 321 8.00 -14.04 10.77
C ILE A 321 7.85 -15.02 11.95
N PRO A 322 8.77 -15.07 12.94
CA PRO A 322 8.60 -15.92 14.12
C PRO A 322 7.29 -15.64 14.84
N TYR A 323 6.93 -14.37 15.05
CA TYR A 323 5.69 -13.99 15.71
C TYR A 323 4.44 -14.56 15.01
N ILE A 324 4.34 -14.42 13.68
CA ILE A 324 3.21 -14.98 12.91
C ILE A 324 3.18 -16.51 12.97
N LEU A 325 4.35 -17.14 13.00
CA LEU A 325 4.47 -18.61 13.05
C LEU A 325 4.25 -19.18 14.45
N THR A 326 4.43 -18.38 15.51
CA THR A 326 4.23 -18.82 16.90
C THR A 326 2.79 -18.72 17.40
N ASP A 327 1.92 -17.98 16.70
CA ASP A 327 0.48 -17.91 16.97
C ASP A 327 -0.34 -18.29 15.72
N ASN A 328 -0.51 -19.60 15.53
CA ASN A 328 -1.71 -20.24 14.94
C ASN A 328 -1.89 -21.66 15.50
#